data_AF-A6V0X0-F1
#
_entry.id   AF-A6V0X0-F1
#
_cell.length_a   1.000
_cell.length_b   1.000
_cell.length_c   1.000
_cell.angle_alpha   90.00
_cell.angle_beta   90.00
_cell.angle_gamma   90.00
#
_symmetry.space_group_name_H-M   'P 1'
#
loop_
_entity.id
_entity.type
_entity.pdbx_description
1 polymer ?
#
loop_
_entity_poly.entity_id
_entity_poly.type
_entity_poly.pdbx_seq_one_letter_code
_entity_poly.pdbx_strand_id
1 'polypeptide(L)'
;MSSDTENPFRPPEARLDEPGATQGEPLYRLSAIGLGTFIGTPLAGAFLTAVNLRRLGRGQEVGRAWLVAVGLFVLLLVLGAILPENIPSTGFAVAQIIGMVYYARSAFGPALESHKAAGGSFISNWRAAGIALLFMLAVLLVMVPVVMLVA
;
A
#
# COMPACT_ATOMS: atom_id res chain seq x y z
N MET A 1 24.03 -54.19 20.75
CA MET A 1 23.09 -53.22 21.37
C MET A 1 23.87 -51.98 21.71
N SER A 2 23.75 -50.91 20.91
CA SER A 2 24.40 -49.62 21.17
C SER A 2 23.56 -48.81 22.15
N SER A 3 24.13 -48.46 23.28
CA SER A 3 23.55 -47.66 24.36
C SER A 3 23.65 -46.16 24.04
N ASP A 4 23.06 -45.72 22.92
CA ASP A 4 23.13 -44.33 22.45
C ASP A 4 21.93 -43.47 22.92
N THR A 5 21.10 -43.95 23.85
CA THR A 5 19.81 -43.31 24.16
C THR A 5 19.84 -42.35 25.35
N GLU A 6 20.88 -42.35 26.18
CA GLU A 6 20.89 -41.59 27.44
C GLU A 6 22.05 -40.58 27.47
N ASN A 7 22.01 -39.54 26.62
CA ASN A 7 22.95 -38.40 26.76
C ASN A 7 22.27 -37.30 27.60
N PRO A 8 22.57 -37.18 28.90
CA PRO A 8 21.93 -36.23 29.82
C PRO A 8 22.31 -34.78 29.55
N PHE A 9 23.31 -34.55 28.70
CA PHE A 9 23.79 -33.24 28.28
C PHE A 9 23.30 -32.85 26.89
N ARG A 10 22.36 -33.61 26.30
CA ARG A 10 21.70 -33.16 25.07
C ARG A 10 20.92 -31.89 25.42
N PRO A 11 21.28 -30.71 24.86
CA PRO A 11 20.48 -29.52 25.08
C PRO A 11 19.06 -29.82 24.58
N PRO A 12 18.02 -29.32 25.26
CA PRO A 12 16.67 -29.45 24.73
C PRO A 12 16.70 -28.95 23.29
N GLU A 13 16.25 -29.78 22.34
CA GLU A 13 16.12 -29.34 20.97
C GLU A 13 15.15 -28.16 21.00
N ALA A 14 15.69 -26.95 20.89
CA ALA A 14 14.88 -25.78 20.65
C ALA A 14 14.20 -26.07 19.33
N ARG A 15 12.91 -26.40 19.38
CA ARG A 15 12.07 -26.37 18.19
C ARG A 15 12.22 -24.95 17.68
N LEU A 16 12.99 -24.80 16.60
CA LEU A 16 12.94 -23.61 15.78
C LEU A 16 11.55 -23.69 15.16
N ASP A 17 10.52 -23.26 15.90
CA ASP A 17 9.29 -22.81 15.26
C ASP A 17 9.79 -21.78 14.26
N GLU A 18 9.79 -22.13 12.97
CA GLU A 18 10.30 -21.23 11.95
C GLU A 18 9.62 -19.88 12.17
N PRO A 19 10.36 -18.81 12.50
CA PRO A 19 9.76 -17.53 12.77
C PRO A 19 9.26 -16.98 11.44
N GLY A 20 8.11 -17.45 10.95
CA GLY A 20 7.70 -17.15 9.60
C GLY A 20 6.78 -18.11 8.86
N ALA A 21 6.15 -19.11 9.47
CA ALA A 21 5.00 -19.77 8.81
C ALA A 21 3.76 -18.84 8.80
N THR A 22 3.94 -17.58 8.39
CA THR A 22 2.84 -16.65 8.13
C THR A 22 2.12 -17.14 6.90
N GLN A 23 0.83 -17.42 7.04
CA GLN A 23 -0.03 -17.88 5.95
C GLN A 23 -0.07 -16.81 4.85
N GLY A 24 0.58 -17.08 3.71
CA GLY A 24 0.58 -16.22 2.52
C GLY A 24 1.61 -15.08 2.51
N GLU A 25 1.74 -14.41 1.35
CA GLU A 25 2.64 -13.27 1.18
C GLU A 25 2.22 -12.07 2.05
N PRO A 26 3.17 -11.27 2.58
CA PRO A 26 2.84 -10.12 3.42
C PRO A 26 2.05 -9.06 2.66
N LEU A 27 1.01 -8.49 3.27
CA LEU A 27 0.14 -7.49 2.63
C LEU A 27 0.38 -6.08 3.18
N TYR A 28 0.08 -5.05 2.39
CA TYR A 28 -0.05 -3.68 2.88
C TYR A 28 -1.37 -3.49 3.62
N ARG A 29 -1.33 -2.73 4.72
CA ARG A 29 -2.53 -2.30 5.46
C ARG A 29 -3.27 -1.19 4.71
N LEU A 30 -4.54 -0.98 5.03
CA LEU A 30 -5.28 0.20 4.53
C LEU A 30 -4.61 1.52 4.97
N SER A 31 -4.00 1.56 6.16
CA SER A 31 -3.23 2.72 6.62
C SER A 31 -1.98 2.98 5.78
N ALA A 32 -1.32 1.93 5.26
CA ALA A 32 -0.20 2.08 4.34
C ALA A 32 -0.66 2.67 2.99
N ILE A 33 -1.83 2.27 2.49
CA ILE A 33 -2.43 2.82 1.26
C ILE A 33 -2.81 4.29 1.46
N GLY A 34 -3.42 4.62 2.60
CA GLY A 34 -3.74 6.01 2.96
C GLY A 34 -2.49 6.88 3.08
N LEU A 35 -1.46 6.40 3.78
CA LEU A 35 -0.17 7.09 3.91
C LEU A 35 0.51 7.28 2.55
N GLY A 36 0.50 6.23 1.73
CA GLY A 36 1.05 6.29 0.39
C GLY A 36 0.32 7.30 -0.49
N THR A 37 -1.01 7.35 -0.39
CA THR A 37 -1.83 8.32 -1.12
C THR A 37 -1.57 9.76 -0.67
N PHE A 38 -1.44 9.96 0.63
CA PHE A 38 -1.17 11.29 1.21
C PHE A 38 0.16 11.86 0.74
N ILE A 39 1.24 11.06 0.81
CA ILE A 39 2.59 11.50 0.46
C ILE A 39 2.80 11.52 -1.05
N GLY A 40 2.42 10.44 -1.73
CA GLY A 40 2.81 10.14 -3.11
C GLY A 40 1.69 10.29 -4.14
N THR A 41 0.56 10.91 -3.79
CA THR A 41 -0.67 11.04 -4.61
C THR A 41 -1.44 9.70 -4.77
N PRO A 42 -2.64 9.68 -5.39
CA PRO A 42 -3.40 8.45 -5.64
C PRO A 42 -2.60 7.38 -6.37
N LEU A 43 -1.59 7.76 -7.16
CA LEU A 43 -0.73 6.84 -7.92
C LEU A 43 0.08 5.92 -6.99
N ALA A 44 0.65 6.47 -5.91
CA ALA A 44 1.33 5.65 -4.89
C ALA A 44 0.33 4.73 -4.17
N GLY A 45 -0.86 5.24 -3.86
CA GLY A 45 -1.97 4.42 -3.33
C GLY A 45 -2.32 3.25 -4.25
N ALA A 46 -2.41 3.48 -5.56
CA ALA A 46 -2.69 2.44 -6.56
C ALA A 46 -1.56 1.42 -6.66
N PHE A 47 -0.30 1.86 -6.61
CA PHE A 47 0.83 0.94 -6.60
C PHE A 47 0.77 -0.04 -5.41
N LEU A 48 0.55 0.47 -4.19
CA LEU A 48 0.43 -0.37 -2.99
C LEU A 48 -0.79 -1.30 -3.07
N THR A 49 -1.90 -0.79 -3.59
CA THR A 49 -3.14 -1.56 -3.86
C THR A 49 -2.89 -2.68 -4.88
N ALA A 50 -2.13 -2.39 -5.95
CA ALA A 50 -1.78 -3.35 -6.99
C ALA A 50 -0.89 -4.47 -6.47
N VAL A 51 0.06 -4.17 -5.57
CA VAL A 51 0.88 -5.18 -4.90
C VAL A 51 -0.01 -6.15 -4.12
N ASN A 52 -0.96 -5.64 -3.32
CA ASN A 52 -1.90 -6.49 -2.59
C ASN A 52 -2.76 -7.33 -3.53
N LEU A 53 -3.31 -6.74 -4.59
CA LEU A 53 -4.13 -7.48 -5.55
C LEU A 53 -3.36 -8.64 -6.18
N ARG A 54 -2.09 -8.44 -6.56
CA ARG A 54 -1.23 -9.51 -7.10
C ARG A 54 -0.98 -10.61 -6.06
N ARG A 55 -0.65 -10.24 -4.82
CA ARG A 55 -0.42 -11.19 -3.71
C ARG A 55 -1.65 -11.99 -3.30
N LEU A 56 -2.84 -11.42 -3.53
CA LEU A 56 -4.11 -12.09 -3.34
C LEU A 56 -4.55 -12.92 -4.56
N GLY A 57 -3.70 -13.09 -5.58
CA GLY A 57 -4.02 -13.83 -6.81
C GLY A 57 -4.98 -13.10 -7.76
N ARG A 58 -5.26 -11.82 -7.52
CA ARG A 58 -6.24 -10.99 -8.24
C ARG A 58 -5.58 -9.99 -9.18
N GLY A 59 -4.55 -10.44 -9.90
CA GLY A 59 -3.75 -9.62 -10.82
C GLY A 59 -4.59 -8.92 -11.91
N GLN A 60 -5.70 -9.53 -12.33
CA GLN A 60 -6.64 -8.98 -13.30
C GLN A 60 -7.29 -7.65 -12.88
N GLU A 61 -7.35 -7.37 -11.57
CA GLU A 61 -7.95 -6.14 -11.04
C GLU A 61 -6.96 -4.97 -10.93
N VAL A 62 -5.67 -5.21 -11.18
CA VAL A 62 -4.63 -4.19 -11.09
C VAL A 62 -4.89 -3.04 -12.06
N GLY A 63 -5.37 -3.33 -13.28
CA GLY A 63 -5.73 -2.29 -14.25
C GLY A 63 -6.82 -1.35 -13.74
N ARG A 64 -7.83 -1.89 -13.05
CA ARG A 64 -8.91 -1.09 -12.43
C ARG A 64 -8.37 -0.19 -11.32
N ALA A 65 -7.43 -0.67 -10.52
CA ALA A 65 -6.80 0.15 -9.46
C ALA A 65 -6.06 1.36 -10.03
N TRP A 66 -5.30 1.16 -11.11
CA TRP A 66 -4.64 2.26 -11.82
C TRP A 66 -5.62 3.22 -12.48
N LEU A 67 -6.67 2.70 -13.13
CA LEU A 67 -7.70 3.54 -13.74
C LEU A 67 -8.38 4.45 -12.70
N VAL A 68 -8.73 3.90 -11.53
CA VAL A 68 -9.32 4.68 -10.43
C VAL A 68 -8.36 5.77 -9.94
N ALA A 69 -7.08 5.43 -9.72
CA ALA A 69 -6.10 6.38 -9.23
C ALA A 69 -5.75 7.48 -10.24
N VAL A 70 -5.54 7.12 -11.51
CA VAL A 70 -5.28 8.11 -12.58
C VAL A 70 -6.50 9.00 -12.78
N GLY A 71 -7.71 8.42 -12.81
CA GLY A 71 -8.95 9.19 -12.90
C GLY A 71 -9.12 10.17 -11.74
N LEU A 72 -8.87 9.72 -10.51
CA LEU A 72 -8.91 10.56 -9.31
C LEU A 72 -7.84 11.65 -9.34
N PHE A 73 -6.62 11.31 -9.76
CA PHE A 73 -5.52 12.27 -9.87
C PHE A 73 -5.81 13.37 -10.89
N VAL A 74 -6.24 13.00 -12.10
CA VAL A 74 -6.62 13.96 -13.16
C VAL A 74 -7.82 14.80 -12.72
N LEU A 75 -8.85 14.19 -12.12
CA LEU A 75 -10.01 14.91 -11.61
C LEU A 75 -9.61 16.01 -10.61
N LEU A 76 -8.72 15.69 -9.66
CA LEU A 76 -8.28 16.65 -8.65
C LEU A 76 -7.41 17.75 -9.25
N LEU A 77 -6.57 17.45 -10.26
CA LEU A 77 -5.82 18.46 -11.00
C LEU A 77 -6.75 19.43 -11.75
N VAL A 78 -7.75 18.89 -12.46
CA VAL A 78 -8.73 19.70 -13.20
C VAL A 78 -9.56 20.57 -12.25
N LEU A 79 -10.03 19.99 -11.13
CA LEU A 79 -10.75 20.75 -10.13
C LEU A 79 -9.87 21.85 -9.53
N GLY A 80 -8.61 21.56 -9.20
CA GLY A 80 -7.67 22.54 -8.67
C GLY A 80 -7.39 23.70 -9.63
N ALA A 81 -7.45 23.47 -10.95
CA ALA A 81 -7.26 24.51 -11.95
C ALA A 81 -8.50 25.39 -12.20
N ILE A 82 -9.71 24.90 -11.88
CA ILE A 82 -10.98 25.59 -12.15
C ILE A 82 -11.57 26.21 -10.87
N LEU A 83 -11.31 25.62 -9.70
CA LEU A 83 -11.84 26.12 -8.43
C LEU A 83 -11.16 27.44 -8.04
N PRO A 84 -11.91 28.38 -7.44
CA PRO A 84 -11.34 29.63 -6.95
C PRO A 84 -10.43 29.41 -5.73
N GLU A 85 -9.45 30.30 -5.57
CA GLU A 85 -8.35 30.20 -4.58
C GLU A 85 -8.82 30.20 -3.12
N ASN A 86 -10.06 30.58 -2.84
CA ASN A 86 -10.63 30.56 -1.50
C ASN A 86 -11.00 29.16 -0.99
N ILE A 87 -10.91 28.13 -1.84
CA ILE A 87 -11.17 26.74 -1.43
C ILE A 87 -9.89 26.13 -0.82
N PRO A 88 -9.93 25.64 0.44
CA PRO A 88 -8.75 25.07 1.08
C PRO A 88 -8.20 23.83 0.36
N SER A 89 -6.90 23.84 0.08
CA SER A 89 -6.20 22.72 -0.58
C SER A 89 -6.25 21.41 0.22
N THR A 90 -6.45 21.51 1.54
CA THR A 90 -6.63 20.37 2.45
C THR A 90 -7.82 19.49 2.08
N GLY A 91 -8.89 20.07 1.50
CA GLY A 91 -10.05 19.32 1.04
C GLY A 91 -9.69 18.30 -0.04
N PHE A 92 -8.84 18.68 -1.00
CA PHE A 92 -8.36 17.77 -2.05
C PHE A 92 -7.48 16.65 -1.48
N ALA A 93 -6.59 16.99 -0.53
CA ALA A 93 -5.73 16.01 0.12
C ALA A 93 -6.55 14.96 0.90
N VAL A 94 -7.59 15.39 1.61
CA VAL A 94 -8.51 14.47 2.32
C VAL A 94 -9.31 13.65 1.32
N ALA A 95 -9.85 14.28 0.27
CA ALA A 95 -10.67 13.61 -0.74
C ALA A 95 -9.91 12.46 -1.42
N GLN A 96 -8.65 12.68 -1.82
CA GLN A 96 -7.85 11.62 -2.44
C GLN A 96 -7.60 10.43 -1.51
N ILE A 97 -7.28 10.70 -0.24
CA ILE A 97 -7.00 9.65 0.75
C ILE A 97 -8.25 8.82 0.97
N ILE A 98 -9.39 9.47 1.20
CA ILE A 98 -10.67 8.78 1.40
C ILE A 98 -11.03 7.97 0.16
N GLY A 99 -10.90 8.54 -1.04
CA GLY A 99 -11.19 7.85 -2.30
C GLY A 99 -10.38 6.57 -2.47
N MET A 100 -9.06 6.63 -2.27
CA MET A 100 -8.18 5.47 -2.42
C MET A 100 -8.36 4.43 -1.30
N VAL A 101 -8.49 4.86 -0.05
CA VAL A 101 -8.71 3.94 1.09
C VAL A 101 -10.06 3.26 0.96
N TYR A 102 -11.10 3.99 0.57
CA TYR A 102 -12.43 3.42 0.31
C TYR A 102 -12.38 2.40 -0.82
N TYR A 103 -11.73 2.74 -1.94
CA TYR A 103 -11.53 1.81 -3.05
C TYR A 103 -10.81 0.53 -2.59
N ALA A 104 -9.66 0.66 -1.92
CA ALA A 104 -8.90 -0.49 -1.43
C ALA A 104 -9.70 -1.36 -0.45
N ARG A 105 -10.43 -0.73 0.48
CA ARG A 105 -11.32 -1.44 1.42
C ARG A 105 -12.42 -2.19 0.69
N SER A 106 -13.02 -1.59 -0.34
CA SER A 106 -14.04 -2.25 -1.17
C SER A 106 -13.46 -3.40 -1.98
N ALA A 107 -12.22 -3.26 -2.46
CA ALA A 107 -11.57 -4.26 -3.30
C ALA A 107 -11.17 -5.50 -2.51
N PHE A 108 -10.54 -5.35 -1.35
CA PHE A 108 -9.95 -6.48 -0.60
C PHE A 108 -10.03 -6.36 0.92
N GLY A 109 -10.93 -5.53 1.46
CA GLY A 109 -11.14 -5.41 2.92
C GLY A 109 -11.38 -6.76 3.61
N PRO A 110 -12.32 -7.61 3.14
CA PRO A 110 -12.55 -8.92 3.74
C PRO A 110 -11.32 -9.83 3.69
N ALA A 111 -10.52 -9.75 2.62
CA ALA A 111 -9.30 -10.53 2.48
C ALA A 111 -8.19 -10.08 3.45
N LEU A 112 -8.12 -8.79 3.79
CA LEU A 112 -7.19 -8.29 4.82
C LEU A 112 -7.60 -8.78 6.22
N GLU A 113 -8.90 -8.83 6.52
CA GLU A 113 -9.39 -9.36 7.79
C GLU A 113 -9.14 -10.87 7.91
N SER A 114 -9.37 -11.64 6.83
CA SER A 114 -9.05 -13.07 6.82
C SER A 114 -7.54 -13.32 6.94
N HIS A 115 -6.72 -12.53 6.25
CA HIS A 115 -5.25 -12.59 6.35
C HIS A 115 -4.79 -12.32 7.78
N LYS A 116 -5.35 -11.30 8.43
CA LYS A 116 -5.07 -10.97 9.84
C LYS A 116 -5.53 -12.09 10.78
N ALA A 117 -6.72 -12.64 10.59
CA ALA A 117 -7.27 -13.72 11.41
C ALA A 117 -6.46 -15.02 11.29
N ALA A 118 -5.88 -15.27 10.11
CA ALA A 118 -4.99 -16.41 9.84
C ALA A 118 -3.55 -16.19 10.35
N GLY A 119 -3.25 -15.10 11.04
CA GLY A 119 -1.90 -14.78 11.52
C GLY A 119 -0.94 -14.30 10.42
N GLY A 120 -1.47 -13.85 9.27
CA GLY A 120 -0.69 -13.33 8.16
C GLY A 120 0.07 -12.05 8.50
N SER A 121 1.27 -11.92 7.91
CA SER A 121 2.16 -10.77 8.16
C SER A 121 1.77 -9.54 7.34
N PHE A 122 2.11 -8.35 7.84
CA PHE A 122 1.89 -7.08 7.15
C PHE A 122 3.20 -6.34 6.92
N ILE A 123 3.29 -5.67 5.77
CA ILE A 123 4.42 -4.81 5.42
C ILE A 123 4.36 -3.53 6.26
N SER A 124 5.52 -3.07 6.74
CA SER A 124 5.66 -1.83 7.51
C SER A 124 5.24 -0.60 6.72
N ASN A 125 4.58 0.33 7.41
CA ASN A 125 4.20 1.64 6.85
C ASN A 125 5.42 2.48 6.43
N TRP A 126 6.59 2.26 7.03
CA TRP A 126 7.83 2.95 6.62
C TRP A 126 8.25 2.61 5.19
N ARG A 127 8.06 1.35 4.77
CA ARG A 127 8.32 0.94 3.39
C ARG A 127 7.32 1.62 2.44
N ALA A 128 6.06 1.73 2.84
CA ALA A 128 5.05 2.44 2.06
C ALA A 128 5.38 3.94 1.93
N ALA A 129 5.84 4.60 3.00
CA ALA A 129 6.27 5.99 2.96
C ALA A 129 7.46 6.20 2.01
N GLY A 130 8.47 5.32 2.05
CA GLY A 130 9.61 5.39 1.14
C GLY A 130 9.21 5.26 -0.34
N ILE A 131 8.30 4.32 -0.66
CA ILE A 131 7.76 4.17 -2.02
C ILE A 131 6.97 5.42 -2.41
N ALA A 132 6.14 5.94 -1.52
CA ALA A 132 5.34 7.14 -1.78
C ALA A 132 6.21 8.37 -2.04
N LEU A 133 7.36 8.50 -1.38
CA LEU A 133 8.32 9.55 -1.63
C LEU A 133 8.88 9.49 -3.07
N LEU A 134 9.14 8.29 -3.59
CA LEU A 134 9.59 8.11 -4.99
C LEU A 134 8.52 8.56 -5.98
N PHE A 135 7.25 8.24 -5.71
CA PHE A 135 6.13 8.72 -6.52
C PHE A 135 5.97 10.23 -6.44
N MET A 136 6.11 10.81 -5.24
CA MET A 136 6.09 12.26 -5.06
C MET A 136 7.19 12.94 -5.89
N LEU A 137 8.43 12.42 -5.84
CA LEU A 137 9.54 12.93 -6.65
C LEU A 137 9.25 12.82 -8.15
N ALA A 138 8.71 11.69 -8.62
CA ALA A 138 8.34 11.51 -10.01
C ALA A 138 7.25 12.50 -10.47
N VAL A 139 6.23 12.73 -9.62
CA VAL A 139 5.18 13.72 -9.91
C VAL A 139 5.77 15.13 -9.94
N LEU A 140 6.62 15.51 -8.99
CA LEU A 140 7.28 16.83 -8.98
C LEU A 140 8.15 17.03 -10.23
N LEU A 141 8.91 16.02 -10.63
CA LEU A 141 9.77 16.06 -11.81
C LEU A 141 8.97 16.33 -13.10
N VAL A 142 7.73 15.84 -13.18
CA VAL A 142 6.85 16.06 -14.34
C VAL A 142 6.06 17.36 -14.21
N MET A 143 5.44 17.61 -13.05
CA MET A 143 4.49 18.70 -12.88
C MET A 143 5.17 20.07 -12.78
N VAL A 144 6.36 20.17 -12.18
CA VAL A 144 7.05 21.46 -12.07
C VAL A 144 7.38 22.05 -13.46
N PRO A 145 7.99 21.32 -14.41
CA PRO A 145 8.18 21.81 -15.77
C PRO A 145 6.86 22.16 -16.48
N VAL A 146 5.82 21.33 -16.32
CA VAL A 146 4.51 21.59 -16.92
C VAL A 146 3.93 22.92 -16.45
N VAL A 147 3.98 23.19 -15.14
CA VAL A 147 3.51 24.47 -14.58
C VAL A 147 4.35 25.64 -15.09
N MET A 148 5.68 25.49 -15.15
CA MET A 148 6.59 26.54 -15.65
C MET A 148 6.41 26.87 -17.14
N LEU A 149 5.85 25.94 -17.94
CA LEU A 149 5.55 26.17 -19.36
C LEU A 149 4.19 26.85 -19.58
N VAL A 150 3.29 26.77 -18.61
CA VAL A 150 1.90 27.26 -18.72
C VAL A 150 1.70 28.58 -17.96
N ALA A 151 2.53 28.85 -16.95
CA ALA A 151 2.57 30.11 -16.21
C ALA A 151 3.39 31.19 -16.93
#